data_AF-G3BDY3-F1
#
_entry.id   AF-G3BDY3-F1
#
_cell.length_a   1.000
_cell.length_b   1.000
_cell.length_c   1.000
_cell.angle_alpha   90.00
_cell.angle_beta   90.00
_cell.angle_gamma   90.00
#
_symmetry.space_group_name_H-M   'P 1'
#
loop_
_entity.id
_entity.type
_entity.pdbx_description
1 polymer ?
#
loop_
_entity_poly.entity_id
_entity_poly.type
_entity_poly.pdbx_seq_one_letter_code
_entity_poly.pdbx_strand_id
1 'polypeptide(L)'
;MSEKIYQGDDFDAKVTKQVEFYFSDSNLQTDRFLWKIYEANDGWVELKTILTFGRMRQYRPEDKVVEALKKSDKLVLSANNESIRRKDPLKEFNELKNSRKRNTVHIEGFPKTATQEDLEDFFNTKVAGNLPEEKVISSIRRIKNKSTKEFFGVVDVEFKSTKDAEFVLNEMEIVYPTGLISKNDEVTKKDVLKKMSLLTFQEMRENGKRFGINDVTKRKNSFNSNKDKKAKKETTEESVVEEETTKPAGSAESESAEPAETSASAPTSDETPAATESA
;
A
#
# COMPACT_ATOMS: atom_id res chain seq x y z
N MET A 1 20.10 19.16 14.66
CA MET A 1 18.88 19.49 13.89
C MET A 1 17.79 19.72 14.90
N SER A 2 17.48 20.97 15.24
CA SER A 2 16.36 21.30 16.11
C SER A 2 15.07 20.85 15.45
N GLU A 3 14.33 19.95 16.10
CA GLU A 3 13.01 19.52 15.63
C GLU A 3 12.07 20.71 15.75
N LYS A 4 11.69 21.30 14.60
CA LYS A 4 10.72 22.39 14.58
C LYS A 4 9.36 21.80 14.93
N ILE A 5 8.89 22.06 16.15
CA ILE A 5 7.59 21.59 16.63
C ILE A 5 6.49 22.40 15.93
N TYR A 6 5.48 21.71 15.41
CA TYR A 6 4.32 22.33 14.78
C TYR A 6 3.39 22.96 15.84
N GLN A 7 3.07 24.25 15.68
CA GLN A 7 2.28 25.03 16.64
C GLN A 7 0.99 25.63 16.02
N GLY A 8 0.57 25.18 14.84
CA GLY A 8 -0.67 25.69 14.23
C GLY A 8 -1.94 25.24 14.95
N ASP A 9 -3.00 26.05 14.85
CA ASP A 9 -4.32 25.77 15.44
C ASP A 9 -5.01 24.54 14.81
N ASP A 10 -4.60 24.16 13.61
CA ASP A 10 -5.02 22.99 12.84
C ASP A 10 -4.23 21.70 13.20
N PHE A 11 -3.52 21.68 14.33
CA PHE A 11 -2.72 20.55 14.81
C PHE A 11 -3.50 19.23 14.78
N ASP A 12 -4.67 19.18 15.41
CA ASP A 12 -5.48 17.97 15.55
C ASP A 12 -5.89 17.41 14.19
N ALA A 13 -6.30 18.30 13.28
CA ALA A 13 -6.73 17.94 11.94
C ALA A 13 -5.57 17.40 11.09
N LYS A 14 -4.39 18.05 11.15
CA LYS A 14 -3.20 17.62 10.42
C LYS A 14 -2.66 16.29 10.91
N VAL A 15 -2.60 16.09 12.23
CA VAL A 15 -2.20 14.81 12.84
C VAL A 15 -3.14 13.70 12.42
N THR A 16 -4.45 13.90 12.60
CA THR A 16 -5.46 12.89 12.27
C THR A 16 -5.41 12.53 10.79
N LYS A 17 -5.39 13.53 9.90
CA LYS A 17 -5.27 13.32 8.45
C LYS A 17 -4.00 12.55 8.08
N GLN A 18 -2.87 12.88 8.72
CA GLN A 18 -1.59 12.24 8.40
C GLN A 18 -1.54 10.77 8.85
N VAL A 19 -2.05 10.47 10.04
CA VAL A 19 -2.08 9.09 10.56
C VAL A 19 -3.12 8.26 9.81
N GLU A 20 -4.31 8.82 9.54
CA GLU A 20 -5.32 8.15 8.70
C GLU A 20 -4.77 7.82 7.30
N PHE A 21 -3.96 8.70 6.73
CA PHE A 21 -3.30 8.41 5.45
C PHE A 21 -2.34 7.21 5.57
N TYR A 22 -1.55 7.09 6.64
CA TYR A 22 -0.64 5.96 6.80
C TYR A 22 -1.36 4.61 6.84
N PHE A 23 -2.49 4.58 7.52
CA PHE A 23 -3.36 3.41 7.62
C PHE A 23 -4.37 3.32 6.47
N SER A 24 -4.38 4.24 5.51
CA SER A 24 -5.28 4.16 4.36
C SER A 24 -4.99 2.92 3.50
N ASP A 25 -6.01 2.46 2.76
CA ASP A 25 -5.85 1.38 1.79
C ASP A 25 -4.69 1.67 0.82
N SER A 26 -4.66 2.90 0.29
CA SER A 26 -3.68 3.35 -0.69
C SER A 26 -2.24 3.25 -0.19
N ASN A 27 -1.98 3.54 1.10
CA ASN A 27 -0.64 3.54 1.66
C ASN A 27 -0.24 2.22 2.33
N LEU A 28 -1.08 1.66 3.21
CA LEU A 28 -0.70 0.59 4.14
C LEU A 28 -0.14 -0.64 3.41
N GLN A 29 -0.75 -1.02 2.28
CA GLN A 29 -0.29 -2.17 1.47
C GLN A 29 0.93 -1.86 0.56
N THR A 30 1.33 -0.59 0.44
CA THR A 30 2.52 -0.19 -0.35
C THR A 30 3.75 0.05 0.52
N ASP A 31 3.53 0.50 1.75
CA ASP A 31 4.60 0.76 2.68
C ASP A 31 5.05 -0.56 3.32
N ARG A 32 6.15 -1.11 2.80
CA ARG A 32 6.70 -2.38 3.27
C ARG A 32 7.09 -2.36 4.76
N PHE A 33 7.43 -1.20 5.31
CA PHE A 33 7.81 -1.12 6.72
C PHE A 33 6.56 -1.18 7.59
N LEU A 34 5.59 -0.31 7.32
CA LEU A 34 4.35 -0.26 8.09
C LEU A 34 3.53 -1.55 7.93
N TRP A 35 3.48 -2.10 6.71
CA TRP A 35 2.79 -3.38 6.42
C TRP A 35 3.31 -4.53 7.28
N LYS A 36 4.64 -4.68 7.38
CA LYS A 36 5.25 -5.77 8.14
C LYS A 36 4.91 -5.70 9.63
N ILE A 37 4.92 -4.51 10.20
CA ILE A 37 4.57 -4.31 11.62
C ILE A 37 3.08 -4.59 11.83
N TYR A 38 2.24 -4.07 10.92
CA TYR A 38 0.81 -4.29 10.94
C TYR A 38 0.44 -5.78 10.88
N GLU A 39 1.07 -6.53 9.97
CA GLU A 39 0.83 -7.97 9.80
C GLU A 39 1.38 -8.79 10.98
N ALA A 40 2.52 -8.41 11.56
CA ALA A 40 3.12 -9.13 12.69
C ALA A 40 2.35 -8.98 14.01
N ASN A 41 1.65 -7.86 14.20
CA ASN A 41 1.03 -7.47 15.48
C ASN A 41 -0.50 -7.42 15.43
N ASP A 42 -1.14 -8.25 14.58
CA ASP A 42 -2.61 -8.30 14.44
C ASP A 42 -3.25 -6.91 14.19
N GLY A 43 -2.59 -6.12 13.36
CA GLY A 43 -2.98 -4.77 12.97
C GLY A 43 -2.55 -3.65 13.91
N TRP A 44 -2.02 -3.96 15.10
CA TRP A 44 -1.58 -2.96 16.06
C TRP A 44 -0.20 -2.40 15.73
N VAL A 45 -0.08 -1.08 15.73
CA VAL A 45 1.19 -0.37 15.52
C VAL A 45 1.39 0.62 16.64
N GLU A 46 2.56 0.58 17.28
CA GLU A 46 2.92 1.50 18.36
C GLU A 46 2.96 2.95 17.87
N LEU A 47 2.35 3.86 18.65
CA LEU A 47 2.33 5.30 18.38
C LEU A 47 3.75 5.87 18.33
N LYS A 48 4.65 5.40 19.20
CA LYS A 48 6.06 5.77 19.20
C LYS A 48 6.72 5.52 17.84
N THR A 49 6.40 4.40 17.20
CA THR A 49 6.89 4.07 15.85
C THR A 49 6.39 5.09 14.82
N ILE A 50 5.09 5.43 14.86
CA ILE A 50 4.50 6.43 13.95
C ILE A 50 5.14 7.82 14.15
N LEU A 51 5.44 8.22 15.38
CA LEU A 51 6.09 9.50 15.70
C LEU A 51 7.53 9.60 15.17
N THR A 52 8.18 8.49 14.82
CA THR A 52 9.49 8.51 14.17
C THR A 52 9.44 8.85 12.67
N PHE A 53 8.24 8.84 12.06
CA PHE A 53 8.09 9.05 10.62
C PHE A 53 8.38 10.50 10.24
N GLY A 54 8.98 10.72 9.07
CA GLY A 54 9.47 12.04 8.67
C GLY A 54 8.43 13.17 8.74
N ARG A 55 7.16 12.90 8.38
CA ARG A 55 6.08 13.90 8.47
C ARG A 55 5.48 14.04 9.87
N MET A 56 5.71 13.06 10.75
CA MET A 56 5.16 13.03 12.11
C MET A 56 6.11 13.57 13.18
N ARG A 57 7.43 13.60 12.92
CA ARG A 57 8.44 14.08 13.89
C ARG A 57 8.16 15.48 14.45
N GLN A 58 7.52 16.34 13.67
CA GLN A 58 7.16 17.71 14.06
C GLN A 58 5.98 17.79 15.04
N TYR A 59 5.20 16.72 15.21
CA TYR A 59 4.04 16.72 16.10
C TYR A 59 4.42 16.19 17.47
N ARG A 60 4.61 17.13 18.40
CA ARG A 60 4.89 16.88 19.82
C ARG A 60 4.10 17.90 20.66
N PRO A 61 3.69 17.56 21.89
CA PRO A 61 3.94 16.32 22.64
C PRO A 61 3.07 15.13 22.20
N GLU A 62 3.41 13.91 22.66
CA GLU A 62 2.70 12.67 22.34
C GLU A 62 1.25 12.67 22.86
N ASP A 63 1.01 13.23 24.05
CA ASP A 63 -0.33 13.31 24.65
C ASP A 63 -1.32 14.05 23.75
N LYS A 64 -0.87 15.15 23.12
CA LYS A 64 -1.69 15.92 22.18
C LYS A 64 -2.00 15.13 20.91
N VAL A 65 -1.09 14.26 20.47
CA VAL A 65 -1.33 13.35 19.33
C VAL A 65 -2.38 12.31 19.70
N VAL A 66 -2.32 11.75 20.90
CA VAL A 66 -3.34 10.81 21.41
C VAL A 66 -4.72 11.48 21.43
N GLU A 67 -4.82 12.70 21.95
CA GLU A 67 -6.08 13.46 21.99
C GLU A 67 -6.67 13.71 20.60
N ALA A 68 -5.82 14.03 19.62
CA ALA A 68 -6.25 14.19 18.24
C ALA A 68 -6.78 12.86 17.66
N LEU A 69 -6.06 11.76 17.88
CA LEU A 69 -6.41 10.44 17.33
C LEU A 69 -7.66 9.83 17.97
N LYS A 70 -7.99 10.17 19.22
CA LYS A 70 -9.26 9.78 19.87
C LYS A 70 -10.50 10.28 19.12
N LYS A 71 -10.35 11.35 18.33
CA LYS A 71 -11.43 11.94 17.53
C LYS A 71 -11.54 11.32 16.12
N SER A 72 -10.67 10.38 15.76
CA SER A 72 -10.69 9.74 14.43
C SER A 72 -11.80 8.69 14.34
N ASP A 73 -12.55 8.71 13.23
CA ASP A 73 -13.61 7.72 12.98
C ASP A 73 -13.07 6.39 12.42
N LYS A 74 -11.85 6.40 11.86
CA LYS A 74 -11.25 5.29 11.10
C LYS A 74 -10.23 4.48 11.90
N LEU A 75 -9.76 5.03 13.01
CA LEU A 75 -8.68 4.46 13.82
C LEU A 75 -9.18 4.17 15.23
N VAL A 76 -8.60 3.14 15.84
CA VAL A 76 -8.87 2.74 17.22
C VAL A 76 -7.55 2.77 17.99
N LEU A 77 -7.58 3.39 19.17
CA LEU A 77 -6.47 3.37 20.11
C LEU A 77 -6.63 2.19 21.07
N SER A 78 -5.51 1.62 21.50
CA SER A 78 -5.47 0.61 22.55
C SER A 78 -5.88 1.19 23.91
N ALA A 79 -6.22 0.34 24.87
CA ALA A 79 -6.65 0.79 26.21
C ALA A 79 -5.61 1.65 26.93
N ASN A 80 -4.32 1.40 26.71
CA ASN A 80 -3.20 2.20 27.21
C ASN A 80 -2.86 3.43 26.34
N ASN A 81 -3.55 3.65 25.22
CA ASN A 81 -3.28 4.70 24.22
C ASN A 81 -1.88 4.65 23.57
N GLU A 82 -1.17 3.53 23.67
CA GLU A 82 0.20 3.40 23.12
C GLU A 82 0.23 2.82 21.71
N SER A 83 -0.87 2.21 21.24
CA SER A 83 -0.96 1.55 19.95
C SER A 83 -2.20 1.97 19.17
N ILE A 84 -2.09 1.95 17.85
CA ILE A 84 -3.13 2.34 16.90
C ILE A 84 -3.44 1.16 16.00
N ARG A 85 -4.72 0.95 15.69
CA ARG A 85 -5.19 -0.02 14.69
C ARG A 85 -6.26 0.62 13.81
N ARG A 86 -6.44 0.09 12.59
CA ARG A 86 -7.62 0.38 11.78
C ARG A 86 -8.89 -0.17 12.42
N LYS A 87 -9.97 0.59 12.32
CA LYS A 87 -11.32 0.14 12.67
C LYS A 87 -11.86 -0.82 11.61
N ASP A 88 -11.78 -0.41 10.35
CA ASP A 88 -12.31 -1.18 9.23
C ASP A 88 -11.28 -2.17 8.68
N PRO A 89 -11.71 -3.39 8.28
CA PRO A 89 -10.84 -4.37 7.68
C PRO A 89 -10.25 -3.87 6.35
N LEU A 90 -9.13 -4.46 5.97
CA LEU A 90 -8.47 -4.16 4.70
C LEU A 90 -9.20 -4.80 3.53
N LYS A 91 -9.25 -4.08 2.41
CA LYS A 91 -9.68 -4.63 1.14
C LYS A 91 -8.63 -5.60 0.58
N GLU A 92 -9.08 -6.53 -0.26
CA GLU A 92 -8.18 -7.48 -0.91
C GLU A 92 -7.08 -6.79 -1.73
N PHE A 93 -5.85 -7.30 -1.60
CA PHE A 93 -4.66 -6.68 -2.19
C PHE A 93 -4.74 -6.58 -3.73
N ASN A 94 -5.27 -7.61 -4.39
CA ASN A 94 -5.36 -7.67 -5.85
C ASN A 94 -6.37 -6.67 -6.40
N GLU A 95 -7.53 -6.56 -5.77
CA GLU A 95 -8.55 -5.57 -6.12
C GLU A 95 -7.99 -4.16 -5.97
N LEU A 96 -7.32 -3.90 -4.85
CA LEU A 96 -6.76 -2.59 -4.57
C LEU A 96 -5.61 -2.22 -5.52
N LYS A 97 -4.80 -3.19 -5.94
CA LYS A 97 -3.74 -2.96 -6.93
C LYS A 97 -4.33 -2.58 -8.29
N ASN A 98 -5.41 -3.23 -8.70
CA ASN A 98 -6.05 -2.95 -9.99
C ASN A 98 -6.83 -1.62 -9.96
N SER A 99 -7.56 -1.33 -8.90
CA SER A 99 -8.27 -0.06 -8.74
C SER A 99 -7.30 1.10 -8.72
N ARG A 100 -6.19 1.00 -7.96
CA ARG A 100 -5.15 2.04 -7.94
C ARG A 100 -4.61 2.36 -9.32
N LYS A 101 -4.31 1.35 -10.13
CA LYS A 101 -3.78 1.58 -11.49
C LYS A 101 -4.76 2.37 -12.37
N ARG A 102 -6.06 2.11 -12.23
CA ARG A 102 -7.12 2.79 -12.99
C ARG A 102 -7.39 4.19 -12.45
N ASN A 103 -7.33 4.35 -11.14
CA ASN A 103 -7.63 5.61 -10.45
C ASN A 103 -6.45 6.57 -10.36
N THR A 104 -5.26 6.16 -10.82
CA THR A 104 -4.06 7.01 -10.75
C THR A 104 -3.80 7.70 -12.07
N VAL A 105 -3.71 9.02 -12.01
CA VAL A 105 -3.31 9.89 -13.12
C VAL A 105 -1.86 10.30 -12.94
N HIS A 106 -1.06 10.10 -13.98
CA HIS A 106 0.32 10.52 -14.07
C HIS A 106 0.38 11.92 -14.70
N ILE A 107 0.96 12.90 -13.99
CA ILE A 107 1.00 14.29 -14.41
C ILE A 107 2.45 14.80 -14.43
N GLU A 108 2.89 15.32 -15.58
CA GLU A 108 4.21 15.89 -15.81
C GLU A 108 4.13 17.42 -16.04
N GLY A 109 5.16 18.13 -15.59
CA GLY A 109 5.33 19.57 -15.84
C GLY A 109 5.38 20.44 -14.59
N PHE A 110 5.41 19.84 -13.39
CA PHE A 110 5.54 20.59 -12.15
C PHE A 110 6.95 21.17 -11.98
N PRO A 111 7.09 22.35 -11.36
CA PRO A 111 8.41 22.89 -11.05
C PRO A 111 9.13 22.00 -10.03
N LYS A 112 10.43 21.78 -10.23
CA LYS A 112 11.25 20.90 -9.38
C LYS A 112 11.34 21.37 -7.91
N THR A 113 11.04 22.63 -7.66
CA THR A 113 11.00 23.25 -6.33
C THR A 113 9.71 22.98 -5.56
N ALA A 114 8.63 22.54 -6.23
CA ALA A 114 7.33 22.30 -5.57
C ALA A 114 7.45 21.29 -4.44
N THR A 115 6.94 21.65 -3.27
CA THR A 115 6.92 20.80 -2.08
C THR A 115 5.74 19.84 -2.12
N GLN A 116 5.69 18.91 -1.16
CA GLN A 116 4.55 17.99 -1.04
C GLN A 116 3.29 18.75 -0.62
N GLU A 117 3.44 19.74 0.27
CA GLU A 117 2.35 20.55 0.81
C GLU A 117 1.76 21.44 -0.29
N ASP A 118 2.60 22.11 -1.09
CA ASP A 118 2.13 22.94 -2.22
C ASP A 118 1.27 22.13 -3.21
N LEU A 119 1.66 20.88 -3.47
CA LEU A 119 0.92 20.00 -4.37
C LEU A 119 -0.38 19.51 -3.73
N GLU A 120 -0.34 19.10 -2.46
CA GLU A 120 -1.54 18.72 -1.71
C GLU A 120 -2.55 19.87 -1.68
N ASP A 121 -2.12 21.10 -1.39
CA ASP A 121 -2.97 22.28 -1.35
C ASP A 121 -3.51 22.64 -2.74
N PHE A 122 -2.67 22.57 -3.77
CA PHE A 122 -3.08 22.78 -5.15
C PHE A 122 -4.19 21.81 -5.57
N PHE A 123 -3.99 20.51 -5.38
CA PHE A 123 -4.98 19.52 -5.79
C PHE A 123 -6.25 19.59 -4.93
N ASN A 124 -6.13 19.80 -3.61
CA ASN A 124 -7.31 19.91 -2.73
C ASN A 124 -8.13 21.18 -3.02
N THR A 125 -7.48 22.31 -3.36
CA THR A 125 -8.18 23.59 -3.54
C THR A 125 -8.66 23.79 -4.97
N LYS A 126 -7.84 23.44 -5.97
CA LYS A 126 -8.08 23.75 -7.38
C LYS A 126 -8.70 22.61 -8.17
N VAL A 127 -8.45 21.36 -7.79
CA VAL A 127 -8.88 20.17 -8.55
C VAL A 127 -10.04 19.46 -7.88
N ALA A 128 -9.93 19.14 -6.58
CA ALA A 128 -10.89 18.29 -5.87
C ALA A 128 -12.33 18.81 -5.91
N GLY A 129 -12.53 20.13 -5.82
CA GLY A 129 -13.86 20.75 -5.85
C GLY A 129 -14.60 20.60 -7.19
N ASN A 130 -13.87 20.35 -8.28
CA ASN A 130 -14.39 20.25 -9.64
C ASN A 130 -14.60 18.79 -10.09
N LEU A 131 -14.37 17.81 -9.21
CA LEU A 131 -14.59 16.41 -9.51
C LEU A 131 -16.09 16.06 -9.48
N PRO A 132 -16.57 15.13 -10.32
CA PRO A 132 -17.99 14.81 -10.43
C PRO A 132 -18.55 13.99 -9.27
N GLU A 133 -17.79 13.06 -8.68
CA GLU A 133 -18.31 12.11 -7.69
C GLU A 133 -17.81 12.38 -6.27
N GLU A 134 -16.71 11.72 -5.87
CA GLU A 134 -16.33 11.63 -4.48
C GLU A 134 -15.51 12.84 -4.02
N LYS A 135 -14.99 13.65 -4.95
CA LYS A 135 -14.28 14.91 -4.68
C LYS A 135 -13.12 14.78 -3.69
N VAL A 136 -12.54 13.58 -3.59
CA VAL A 136 -11.50 13.24 -2.64
C VAL A 136 -10.31 12.63 -3.37
N ILE A 137 -9.13 13.13 -3.02
CA ILE A 137 -7.85 12.61 -3.47
C ILE A 137 -7.32 11.65 -2.41
N SER A 138 -7.03 10.42 -2.81
CA SER A 138 -6.55 9.35 -1.91
C SER A 138 -5.05 9.48 -1.64
N SER A 139 -4.25 9.77 -2.66
CA SER A 139 -2.79 9.87 -2.54
C SER A 139 -2.18 10.80 -3.58
N ILE A 140 -1.14 11.54 -3.18
CA ILE A 140 -0.32 12.36 -4.09
C ILE A 140 1.14 11.94 -3.90
N ARG A 141 1.75 11.41 -4.96
CA ARG A 141 3.10 10.87 -4.92
C ARG A 141 4.01 11.64 -5.87
N ARG A 142 4.99 12.34 -5.30
CA ARG A 142 6.10 12.95 -6.05
C ARG A 142 7.07 11.89 -6.55
N ILE A 143 7.32 11.87 -7.85
CA ILE A 143 8.35 11.03 -8.45
C ILE A 143 9.70 11.71 -8.30
N LYS A 144 10.60 11.02 -7.59
CA LYS A 144 11.95 11.50 -7.29
C LYS A 144 13.00 10.62 -7.94
N ASN A 145 14.15 11.20 -8.23
CA ASN A 145 15.32 10.43 -8.61
C ASN A 145 15.73 9.52 -7.45
N LYS A 146 16.00 8.24 -7.74
CA LYS A 146 16.42 7.27 -6.71
C LYS A 146 17.75 7.62 -6.06
N SER A 147 18.67 8.24 -6.81
CA SER A 147 20.00 8.60 -6.33
C SER A 147 20.00 9.98 -5.66
N THR A 148 19.67 11.04 -6.42
CA THR A 148 19.75 12.42 -5.92
C THR A 148 18.59 12.80 -4.99
N LYS A 149 17.53 11.99 -4.93
CA LYS A 149 16.26 12.29 -4.22
C LYS A 149 15.58 13.59 -4.66
N GLU A 150 16.02 14.17 -5.77
CA GLU A 150 15.44 15.36 -6.36
C GLU A 150 14.11 15.05 -7.03
N PHE A 151 13.21 16.03 -6.99
CA PHE A 151 11.91 15.93 -7.62
C PHE A 151 12.02 16.08 -9.14
N PHE A 152 11.42 15.16 -9.90
CA PHE A 152 11.51 15.13 -11.36
C PHE A 152 10.49 16.07 -12.04
N GLY A 153 9.59 16.70 -11.28
CA GLY A 153 8.48 17.50 -11.84
C GLY A 153 7.29 16.63 -12.27
N VAL A 154 7.20 15.42 -11.72
CA VAL A 154 6.23 14.40 -12.10
C VAL A 154 5.52 13.88 -10.86
N VAL A 155 4.19 13.83 -10.92
CA VAL A 155 3.32 13.49 -9.79
C VAL A 155 2.31 12.44 -10.21
N ASP A 156 2.20 11.38 -9.42
CA ASP A 156 1.11 10.41 -9.51
C ASP A 156 0.01 10.83 -8.53
N VAL A 157 -1.20 11.05 -9.02
CA VAL A 157 -2.37 11.42 -8.21
C VAL A 157 -3.39 10.29 -8.27
N GLU A 158 -3.67 9.70 -7.11
CA GLU A 158 -4.65 8.63 -6.93
C GLU A 158 -5.98 9.22 -6.46
N PHE A 159 -7.04 9.01 -7.25
CA PHE A 159 -8.40 9.40 -6.92
C PHE A 159 -9.18 8.26 -6.27
N LYS A 160 -10.25 8.59 -5.55
CA LYS A 160 -11.09 7.57 -4.93
C LYS A 160 -11.99 6.84 -5.95
N SER A 161 -12.55 7.57 -6.92
CA SER A 161 -13.35 7.02 -8.01
C SER A 161 -12.56 6.92 -9.32
N THR A 162 -12.87 5.89 -10.13
CA THR A 162 -12.38 5.78 -11.52
C THR A 162 -12.91 6.91 -12.39
N LYS A 163 -14.17 7.34 -12.18
CA LYS A 163 -14.82 8.38 -12.99
C LYS A 163 -14.16 9.74 -12.76
N ASP A 164 -13.78 10.03 -11.51
CA ASP A 164 -13.02 11.24 -11.17
C ASP A 164 -11.67 11.26 -11.90
N ALA A 165 -10.98 10.13 -11.96
CA ALA A 165 -9.71 10.00 -12.69
C ALA A 165 -9.90 10.19 -14.21
N GLU A 166 -10.94 9.58 -14.79
CA GLU A 166 -11.27 9.73 -16.22
C GLU A 166 -11.68 11.16 -16.58
N PHE A 167 -12.45 11.83 -15.72
CA PHE A 167 -12.82 13.22 -15.89
C PHE A 167 -11.59 14.14 -15.89
N VAL A 168 -10.66 13.91 -14.96
CA VAL A 168 -9.38 14.64 -14.93
C VAL A 168 -8.58 14.38 -16.21
N LEU A 169 -8.57 13.14 -16.73
CA LEU A 169 -7.85 12.78 -17.95
C LEU A 169 -8.46 13.37 -19.22
N ASN A 170 -9.78 13.40 -19.34
CA ASN A 170 -10.45 13.72 -20.59
C ASN A 170 -10.98 15.16 -20.65
N GLU A 171 -11.42 15.71 -19.52
CA GLU A 171 -12.20 16.95 -19.50
C GLU A 171 -11.47 18.14 -18.86
N MET A 172 -10.53 17.91 -17.94
CA MET A 172 -9.84 19.01 -17.22
C MET A 172 -8.47 19.39 -17.80
N GLU A 173 -8.24 20.63 -18.19
CA GLU A 173 -6.88 21.13 -18.44
C GLU A 173 -6.30 21.76 -17.16
N ILE A 174 -5.13 21.28 -16.74
CA ILE A 174 -4.48 21.66 -15.48
C ILE A 174 -3.25 22.50 -15.78
N VAL A 175 -3.14 23.66 -15.12
CA VAL A 175 -1.96 24.52 -15.10
C VAL A 175 -1.54 24.75 -13.66
N TYR A 176 -0.24 24.64 -13.39
CA TYR A 176 0.33 24.98 -12.11
C TYR A 176 0.98 26.37 -12.17
N PRO A 177 0.75 27.27 -11.20
CA PRO A 177 -0.01 27.11 -9.95
C PRO A 177 -1.49 27.52 -10.05
N THR A 178 -1.95 28.00 -11.21
CA THR A 178 -3.23 28.71 -11.36
C THR A 178 -4.46 27.82 -11.12
N GLY A 179 -4.43 26.56 -11.53
CA GLY A 179 -5.50 25.58 -11.36
C GLY A 179 -6.04 25.07 -12.68
N LEU A 180 -7.34 25.25 -12.92
CA LEU A 180 -8.03 24.80 -14.12
C LEU A 180 -8.14 25.93 -15.15
N ILE A 181 -7.99 25.58 -16.42
CA ILE A 181 -8.24 26.48 -17.54
C ILE A 181 -9.68 26.25 -18.03
N SER A 182 -10.44 27.33 -18.24
CA SER A 182 -11.67 27.26 -19.05
C SER A 182 -11.34 27.42 -20.53
N LYS A 183 -12.14 26.84 -21.44
CA LYS A 183 -11.91 26.88 -22.91
C LYS A 183 -11.69 28.29 -23.52
N ASN A 184 -11.89 29.37 -22.76
CA ASN A 184 -11.75 30.76 -23.19
C ASN A 184 -10.44 31.44 -22.71
N ASP A 185 -9.61 30.79 -21.89
CA ASP A 185 -8.35 31.38 -21.43
C ASP A 185 -7.24 31.12 -22.46
N GLU A 186 -6.58 32.18 -22.94
CA GLU A 186 -5.42 32.09 -23.84
C GLU A 186 -4.19 31.55 -23.09
N VAL A 187 -4.10 30.23 -22.93
CA VAL A 187 -2.93 29.57 -22.35
C VAL A 187 -2.13 28.87 -23.44
N THR A 188 -0.80 29.04 -23.42
CA THR A 188 0.05 28.35 -24.39
C THR A 188 0.08 26.85 -24.09
N LYS A 189 0.08 26.00 -25.12
CA LYS A 189 0.15 24.53 -24.97
C LYS A 189 1.36 24.02 -24.17
N LYS A 190 2.35 24.89 -23.90
CA LYS A 190 3.54 24.57 -23.10
C LYS A 190 3.30 24.68 -21.60
N ASP A 191 2.33 25.48 -21.18
CA ASP A 191 2.03 25.73 -19.77
C ASP A 191 1.03 24.72 -19.20
N VAL A 192 0.30 24.03 -20.07
CA VAL A 192 -0.60 22.94 -19.72
C VAL A 192 0.21 21.70 -19.30
N LEU A 193 -0.11 21.16 -18.13
CA LEU A 193 0.51 19.95 -17.62
C LEU A 193 0.13 18.74 -18.47
N LYS A 194 1.11 17.91 -18.80
CA LYS A 194 0.87 16.67 -19.53
C LYS A 194 0.29 15.66 -18.56
N LYS A 195 -0.81 15.01 -18.94
CA LYS A 195 -1.51 14.03 -18.12
C LYS A 195 -1.74 12.75 -18.91
N MET A 196 -1.61 11.61 -18.25
CA MET A 196 -1.91 10.30 -18.83
C MET A 196 -2.29 9.32 -17.73
N SER A 197 -2.98 8.22 -18.06
CA SER A 197 -3.25 7.19 -17.06
C SER A 197 -1.94 6.52 -16.63
N LEU A 198 -1.85 6.11 -15.36
CA LEU A 198 -0.68 5.37 -14.87
C LEU A 198 -0.47 4.06 -15.66
N LEU A 199 -1.55 3.42 -16.11
CA LEU A 199 -1.48 2.22 -16.94
C LEU A 199 -0.80 2.52 -18.29
N THR A 200 -1.24 3.57 -18.98
CA THR A 200 -0.65 4.01 -20.26
C THR A 200 0.82 4.38 -20.10
N PHE A 201 1.18 5.06 -19.01
CA PHE A 201 2.58 5.38 -18.72
C PHE A 201 3.44 4.11 -18.51
N GLN A 202 2.93 3.12 -17.78
CA GLN A 202 3.61 1.84 -17.57
C GLN A 202 3.84 1.11 -18.90
N GLU A 203 2.81 1.03 -19.75
CA GLU A 203 2.90 0.41 -21.08
C GLU A 203 3.92 1.11 -21.98
N MET A 204 3.92 2.44 -22.04
CA MET A 204 4.90 3.21 -22.81
C MET A 204 6.32 2.98 -22.32
N ARG A 205 6.52 2.88 -21.01
CA ARG A 205 7.82 2.59 -20.40
C ARG A 205 8.28 1.17 -20.69
N GLU A 206 7.38 0.19 -20.66
CA GLU A 206 7.70 -1.20 -21.00
C GLU A 206 8.02 -1.35 -22.49
N ASN A 207 7.25 -0.71 -23.36
CA ASN A 207 7.50 -0.68 -24.79
C ASN A 207 8.83 0.00 -25.11
N GLY A 208 9.15 1.12 -24.46
CA GLY A 208 10.45 1.79 -24.60
C GLY A 208 11.63 0.90 -24.17
N LYS A 209 11.47 0.10 -23.09
CA LYS A 209 12.47 -0.90 -22.69
C LYS A 209 12.59 -2.05 -23.70
N ARG A 210 11.47 -2.48 -24.29
CA ARG A 210 11.44 -3.53 -25.33
C ARG A 210 12.10 -3.05 -26.63
N PHE A 211 11.96 -1.77 -27.00
CA PHE A 211 12.63 -1.17 -28.16
C PHE A 211 14.14 -0.94 -27.95
N GLY A 212 14.61 -0.79 -26.70
CA GLY A 212 16.05 -0.73 -26.37
C GLY A 212 16.77 -2.09 -26.40
N ILE A 213 16.02 -3.18 -26.52
CA ILE A 213 16.56 -4.53 -26.74
C ILE A 213 16.50 -4.77 -28.25
N ASN A 214 17.47 -4.22 -28.98
CA ASN A 214 17.66 -4.59 -30.38
C ASN A 214 17.70 -6.12 -30.48
N ASP A 215 16.98 -6.71 -31.45
CA ASP A 215 16.95 -8.16 -31.72
C ASP A 215 18.35 -8.79 -31.92
N VAL A 216 19.39 -7.96 -32.07
CA VAL A 216 20.80 -8.33 -32.06
C VAL A 216 21.25 -8.95 -30.71
N THR A 217 20.67 -8.52 -29.58
CA THR A 217 20.97 -9.11 -28.26
C THR A 217 20.25 -10.45 -28.03
N LYS A 218 19.06 -10.64 -28.61
CA LYS A 218 18.38 -11.95 -28.60
C LYS A 218 19.15 -13.00 -29.41
N ARG A 219 19.78 -12.62 -30.53
CA ARG A 219 20.65 -13.54 -31.31
C ARG A 219 21.99 -13.85 -30.63
N LYS A 220 22.49 -12.97 -29.74
CA LYS A 220 23.70 -13.26 -28.94
C LYS A 220 23.46 -14.30 -27.85
N ASN A 221 22.24 -14.39 -27.30
CA ASN A 221 21.90 -15.42 -26.32
C ASN A 221 21.57 -16.80 -26.94
N SER A 222 21.36 -16.90 -28.26
CA SER A 222 21.12 -18.20 -28.92
C SER A 222 22.42 -18.90 -29.37
N PHE A 223 23.59 -18.25 -29.28
CA PHE A 223 24.87 -18.87 -29.62
C PHE A 223 25.60 -19.48 -28.41
N ASN A 224 25.14 -19.21 -27.18
CA ASN A 224 25.81 -19.69 -25.97
C ASN A 224 25.10 -20.87 -25.28
N SER A 225 23.96 -21.35 -25.80
CA SER A 225 23.23 -22.50 -25.23
C SER A 225 23.78 -23.86 -25.66
N ASN A 226 24.87 -23.91 -26.44
CA ASN A 226 25.46 -25.16 -26.93
C ASN A 226 26.79 -25.54 -26.27
N LYS A 227 27.26 -24.78 -25.26
CA LYS A 227 28.49 -25.13 -24.51
C LYS A 227 28.22 -25.96 -23.25
N ASP A 228 27.00 -25.96 -22.74
CA ASP A 228 26.63 -26.70 -21.52
C ASP A 228 26.18 -28.15 -21.75
N LYS A 229 26.12 -28.62 -23.00
CA LYS A 229 25.83 -30.05 -23.30
C LYS A 229 27.06 -30.94 -23.41
N LYS A 230 28.29 -30.39 -23.31
CA LYS A 230 29.53 -31.18 -23.40
C LYS A 230 30.19 -31.49 -22.05
N ALA A 231 29.67 -30.96 -20.94
CA ALA A 231 30.21 -31.18 -19.60
C ALA A 231 29.53 -32.33 -18.81
N LYS A 232 28.67 -33.13 -19.44
CA LYS A 232 27.94 -34.24 -18.79
C LYS A 232 28.08 -35.57 -19.55
N LYS A 233 29.28 -35.85 -20.07
CA LYS A 233 29.62 -37.15 -20.71
C LYS A 233 31.09 -37.57 -20.53
N GLU A 234 31.71 -37.19 -19.42
CA GLU A 234 33.02 -37.71 -19.00
C GLU A 234 33.01 -37.89 -17.48
N THR A 235 32.37 -38.96 -17.01
CA THR A 235 32.58 -39.62 -15.70
C THR A 235 31.68 -40.85 -15.63
N THR A 236 32.00 -41.82 -16.48
CA THR A 236 31.57 -43.23 -16.33
C THR A 236 32.77 -44.07 -16.75
N GLU A 237 33.04 -45.17 -16.02
CA GLU A 237 34.17 -46.13 -16.16
C GLU A 237 35.43 -45.70 -15.37
N GLU A 238 35.99 -46.38 -14.37
CA GLU A 238 35.92 -47.72 -13.74
C GLU A 238 36.35 -47.51 -12.26
N SER A 239 35.93 -48.28 -11.24
CA SER A 239 36.37 -49.65 -10.98
C SER A 239 35.58 -50.32 -9.83
N VAL A 240 35.70 -51.65 -9.79
CA VAL A 240 34.87 -52.67 -9.12
C VAL A 240 35.50 -53.14 -7.79
N VAL A 241 34.72 -53.88 -6.97
CA VAL A 241 35.12 -54.89 -5.92
C VAL A 241 35.40 -54.27 -4.52
N GLU A 242 34.89 -54.72 -3.35
CA GLU A 242 34.20 -55.92 -2.83
C GLU A 242 33.47 -55.57 -1.50
N GLU A 243 32.45 -56.38 -1.15
CA GLU A 243 32.04 -56.96 0.16
C GLU A 243 32.46 -56.28 1.50
N GLU A 244 31.67 -56.28 2.59
CA GLU A 244 30.76 -57.31 3.08
C GLU A 244 29.94 -56.78 4.29
N THR A 245 28.73 -57.36 4.47
CA THR A 245 27.98 -57.50 5.75
C THR A 245 27.46 -56.23 6.46
N THR A 246 26.21 -56.08 6.90
CA THR A 246 25.20 -57.03 7.39
C THR A 246 23.78 -56.47 7.14
N LYS A 247 22.89 -57.33 6.62
CA LYS A 247 21.42 -57.35 6.85
C LYS A 247 21.15 -57.94 8.26
N PRO A 248 19.96 -57.86 8.89
CA PRO A 248 18.61 -58.01 8.30
C PRO A 248 17.63 -56.87 8.67
N ALA A 249 16.59 -56.58 7.87
CA ALA A 249 15.32 -57.32 7.68
C ALA A 249 14.52 -57.43 8.99
N GLY A 250 13.20 -57.25 9.05
CA GLY A 250 12.12 -57.02 8.10
C GLY A 250 10.90 -56.62 8.96
N SER A 251 9.99 -55.78 8.45
CA SER A 251 8.78 -56.19 7.70
C SER A 251 7.56 -56.44 8.59
N ALA A 252 6.46 -55.76 8.21
CA ALA A 252 5.05 -56.13 8.41
C ALA A 252 4.55 -55.98 9.86
N GLU A 253 3.32 -55.60 10.17
CA GLU A 253 2.06 -55.39 9.43
C GLU A 253 1.06 -54.75 10.43
N SER A 254 0.03 -54.06 9.90
CA SER A 254 -1.37 -53.91 10.38
C SER A 254 -1.66 -53.66 11.89
N GLU A 255 -2.74 -53.04 12.38
CA GLU A 255 -4.12 -52.88 11.92
C GLU A 255 -4.83 -51.91 12.90
N SER A 256 -5.85 -51.19 12.39
CA SER A 256 -7.11 -50.73 13.02
C SER A 256 -7.31 -50.68 14.55
N ALA A 257 -7.91 -49.58 15.05
CA ALA A 257 -9.23 -49.58 15.73
C ALA A 257 -9.60 -48.19 16.35
N GLU A 258 -10.62 -47.55 15.80
CA GLU A 258 -11.70 -46.87 16.56
C GLU A 258 -12.73 -47.97 16.98
N PRO A 259 -13.84 -47.72 17.73
CA PRO A 259 -14.40 -46.49 18.32
C PRO A 259 -14.93 -46.67 19.77
N ALA A 260 -15.62 -45.67 20.35
CA ALA A 260 -17.01 -45.78 20.89
C ALA A 260 -17.39 -44.72 21.95
N GLU A 261 -18.65 -44.31 21.85
CA GLU A 261 -19.39 -43.25 22.55
C GLU A 261 -20.04 -43.66 23.90
N THR A 262 -20.81 -42.71 24.45
CA THR A 262 -22.00 -42.78 25.34
C THR A 262 -21.73 -42.57 26.85
N SER A 263 -22.54 -41.89 27.67
CA SER A 263 -23.96 -41.52 27.62
C SER A 263 -24.34 -40.40 28.62
N ALA A 264 -25.35 -39.60 28.22
CA ALA A 264 -26.52 -39.04 28.92
C ALA A 264 -26.67 -39.09 30.47
N SER A 265 -27.15 -37.98 31.08
CA SER A 265 -28.41 -37.93 31.87
C SER A 265 -28.70 -36.55 32.49
N ALA A 266 -29.95 -36.08 32.34
CA ALA A 266 -30.64 -35.21 33.30
C ALA A 266 -31.46 -36.10 34.26
N PRO A 267 -31.90 -35.64 35.45
CA PRO A 267 -33.26 -35.07 35.53
C PRO A 267 -33.53 -34.00 36.64
N THR A 268 -34.55 -33.17 36.33
CA THR A 268 -35.69 -32.67 37.15
C THR A 268 -35.57 -31.82 38.44
N SER A 269 -36.32 -30.71 38.39
CA SER A 269 -37.26 -30.12 39.38
C SER A 269 -36.74 -29.54 40.71
N ASP A 270 -36.96 -28.24 40.94
CA ASP A 270 -37.92 -27.81 41.97
C ASP A 270 -38.42 -26.35 41.82
N GLU A 271 -39.60 -26.15 42.38
CA GLU A 271 -40.57 -25.05 42.56
C GLU A 271 -40.21 -23.54 42.43
N THR A 272 -41.14 -22.83 41.77
CA THR A 272 -41.65 -21.48 42.14
C THR A 272 -42.70 -21.64 43.27
N PRO A 273 -43.21 -20.63 44.01
CA PRO A 273 -43.31 -19.19 43.70
C PRO A 273 -43.15 -18.21 44.89
N ALA A 274 -43.13 -16.90 44.63
CA ALA A 274 -43.86 -15.92 45.45
C ALA A 274 -43.82 -14.52 44.80
N ALA A 275 -44.98 -14.10 44.31
CA ALA A 275 -45.30 -12.71 44.07
C ALA A 275 -45.49 -11.96 45.40
N THR A 276 -45.12 -10.68 45.45
CA THR A 276 -45.95 -9.62 46.06
C THR A 276 -45.46 -8.26 45.60
N GLU A 277 -46.37 -7.52 44.97
CA GLU A 277 -46.42 -6.06 44.91
C GLU A 277 -46.24 -5.44 46.30
N SER A 278 -45.68 -4.23 46.38
CA SER A 278 -46.35 -3.03 46.93
C SER A 278 -45.34 -1.94 47.35
N ALA A 279 -45.67 -0.72 46.94
CA ALA A 279 -45.23 0.60 47.42
C ALA A 279 -43.83 1.10 47.05
#